data_AF-V9IDU6-F1
#
_entry.id   AF-V9IDU6-F1
#
_cell.length_a   1.000
_cell.length_b   1.000
_cell.length_c   1.000
_cell.angle_alpha   90.00
_cell.angle_beta   90.00
_cell.angle_gamma   90.00
#
_symmetry.space_group_name_H-M   'P 1'
#
loop_
_entity.id
_entity.type
_entity.pdbx_description
1 polymer ?
#
loop_
_entity_poly.entity_id
_entity_poly.type
_entity_poly.pdbx_seq_one_letter_code
_entity_poly.pdbx_strand_id
1 'polypeptide(L)'
;MIVSKLHSKLLNDSIDYAYTKFIKPLVIRRVRSEMKRKAEIASIEVFVNNVKQLLLTPPVRGKIILGIDPGFSHGCKLAVISEQGDVLETGVIYPHRNIEKAYNESANVLVNLVTKYKATILALGNATACRETEMFINKLIKSNSFESLDVSYAIVDESGASIYSCSPEAKSEFPKLDMNLISAISIARRLQDPLAELVKIEPNI
;
A
#
# COMPACT_ATOMS: atom_id res chain seq x y z
N MET A 1 1.88 -6.22 -75.74
CA MET A 1 1.07 -7.29 -75.10
C MET A 1 -0.06 -6.64 -74.31
N ILE A 2 -1.29 -6.70 -74.82
CA ILE A 2 -2.46 -6.17 -74.12
C ILE A 2 -2.89 -7.24 -73.11
N VAL A 3 -2.57 -7.02 -71.83
CA VAL A 3 -3.03 -7.90 -70.74
C VAL A 3 -4.55 -7.84 -70.72
N SER A 4 -5.23 -9.01 -70.77
CA SER A 4 -6.69 -9.02 -70.81
C SER A 4 -7.26 -8.44 -69.50
N LYS A 5 -8.40 -7.75 -69.59
CA LYS A 5 -9.08 -7.09 -68.46
C LYS A 5 -9.31 -8.05 -67.28
N LEU A 6 -9.46 -9.35 -67.55
CA LEU A 6 -9.59 -10.40 -66.54
C LEU A 6 -8.28 -10.64 -65.77
N HIS A 7 -7.14 -10.68 -66.46
CA HIS A 7 -5.84 -10.90 -65.82
C HIS A 7 -5.47 -9.74 -64.89
N SER A 8 -5.68 -8.50 -65.34
CA SER A 8 -5.43 -7.32 -64.48
C SER A 8 -6.34 -7.31 -63.26
N LYS A 9 -7.60 -7.74 -63.40
CA LYS A 9 -8.53 -7.84 -62.27
C LYS A 9 -8.06 -8.89 -61.25
N LEU A 10 -7.75 -10.10 -61.69
CA LEU A 10 -7.28 -11.18 -60.81
C LEU A 10 -5.99 -10.80 -60.09
N LEU A 11 -5.06 -10.12 -60.77
CA LEU A 11 -3.84 -9.63 -60.15
C LEU A 11 -4.13 -8.60 -59.06
N ASN A 12 -4.98 -7.61 -59.34
CA ASN A 12 -5.35 -6.59 -58.35
C ASN A 12 -6.10 -7.19 -57.15
N ASP A 13 -7.04 -8.11 -57.39
CA ASP A 13 -7.79 -8.80 -56.33
C ASP A 13 -6.84 -9.64 -55.46
N SER A 14 -5.85 -10.29 -56.07
CA SER A 14 -4.83 -11.07 -55.34
C SER A 14 -3.91 -10.17 -54.50
N ILE A 15 -3.52 -9.00 -55.03
CA ILE A 15 -2.73 -8.01 -54.29
C ILE A 15 -3.52 -7.46 -53.11
N ASP A 16 -4.79 -7.09 -53.30
CA ASP A 16 -5.64 -6.56 -52.24
C ASP A 16 -5.88 -7.63 -51.16
N TYR A 17 -6.12 -8.87 -51.56
CA TYR A 17 -6.23 -9.99 -50.62
C TYR A 17 -4.94 -10.22 -49.83
N ALA A 18 -3.78 -10.25 -50.50
CA ALA A 18 -2.48 -10.40 -49.87
C ALA A 18 -2.21 -9.28 -48.85
N TYR A 19 -2.49 -8.04 -49.23
CA TYR A 19 -2.32 -6.88 -48.36
C TYR A 19 -3.26 -6.92 -47.15
N THR A 20 -4.56 -7.10 -47.39
CA THR A 20 -5.60 -7.00 -46.35
C THR A 20 -5.58 -8.17 -45.38
N LYS A 21 -5.28 -9.40 -45.84
CA LYS A 21 -5.34 -10.60 -45.02
C LYS A 21 -4.01 -10.99 -44.38
N PHE A 22 -2.87 -10.59 -44.95
CA PHE A 22 -1.56 -10.99 -44.44
C PHE A 22 -0.69 -9.79 -44.04
N ILE A 23 -0.37 -8.90 -44.99
CA ILE A 23 0.62 -7.85 -44.74
C ILE A 23 0.14 -6.88 -43.67
N LYS A 24 -1.06 -6.32 -43.82
CA LYS A 24 -1.62 -5.34 -42.89
C LYS A 24 -1.79 -5.91 -41.47
N PRO A 25 -2.39 -7.09 -41.25
CA PRO A 25 -2.47 -7.68 -39.91
C PRO A 25 -1.10 -7.97 -39.29
N LEU A 26 -0.13 -8.44 -40.08
CA LEU A 26 1.23 -8.71 -39.61
C LEU A 26 1.93 -7.43 -39.15
N VAL A 27 1.87 -6.36 -39.96
CA VAL A 27 2.44 -5.06 -39.60
C VAL A 27 1.77 -4.48 -38.36
N ILE A 28 0.44 -4.53 -38.26
CA ILE A 28 -0.29 -4.07 -37.07
C ILE A 28 0.14 -4.86 -35.83
N ARG A 29 0.21 -6.19 -35.91
CA ARG A 29 0.64 -7.03 -34.79
C ARG A 29 2.06 -6.69 -34.36
N ARG A 30 2.97 -6.51 -35.32
CA ARG A 30 4.36 -6.14 -35.04
C ARG A 30 4.44 -4.79 -34.34
N VAL A 31 3.81 -3.75 -34.89
CA VAL A 31 3.81 -2.41 -34.30
C VAL A 31 3.18 -2.43 -32.90
N ARG A 32 2.06 -3.12 -32.70
CA ARG A 32 1.45 -3.26 -31.37
C ARG A 32 2.37 -3.98 -30.39
N SER A 33 3.04 -5.03 -30.82
CA SER A 33 4.00 -5.76 -29.98
C SER A 33 5.20 -4.89 -29.61
N GLU A 34 5.73 -4.11 -30.55
CA GLU A 34 6.84 -3.19 -30.31
C GLU A 34 6.42 -2.05 -29.36
N MET A 35 5.24 -1.45 -29.55
CA MET A 35 4.73 -0.42 -28.65
C MET A 35 4.43 -0.95 -27.26
N LYS A 36 3.82 -2.14 -27.16
CA LYS A 36 3.57 -2.81 -25.87
C LYS A 36 4.88 -3.05 -25.12
N ARG A 37 5.89 -3.60 -25.78
CA ARG A 37 7.21 -3.83 -25.16
C ARG A 37 7.86 -2.54 -24.67
N LYS A 38 7.76 -1.44 -25.45
CA LYS A 38 8.27 -0.14 -25.02
C LYS A 38 7.53 0.39 -23.79
N ALA A 39 6.20 0.28 -23.77
CA ALA A 39 5.39 0.69 -22.64
C ALA A 39 5.68 -0.15 -21.37
N GLU A 40 5.85 -1.46 -21.51
CA GLU A 40 6.23 -2.36 -20.41
C GLU A 40 7.58 -1.97 -19.80
N ILE A 41 8.60 -1.73 -20.64
CA ILE A 41 9.93 -1.30 -20.16
C ILE A 41 9.81 0.03 -19.39
N ALA A 42 9.13 1.02 -19.95
CA ALA A 42 8.95 2.32 -19.29
C ALA A 42 8.19 2.18 -17.95
N SER A 43 7.16 1.31 -17.89
CA SER A 43 6.40 1.05 -16.67
C SER A 43 7.27 0.38 -15.60
N ILE A 44 8.10 -0.60 -15.98
CA ILE A 44 9.02 -1.28 -15.08
C ILE A 44 10.04 -0.29 -14.51
N GLU A 45 10.60 0.60 -15.33
CA GLU A 45 11.54 1.63 -14.87
C GLU A 45 10.92 2.55 -13.81
N VAL A 46 9.67 2.97 -13.99
CA VAL A 46 8.94 3.75 -12.98
C VAL A 46 8.73 2.93 -11.71
N PHE A 47 8.33 1.67 -11.83
CA PHE A 47 8.11 0.78 -10.69
C PHE A 47 9.40 0.57 -9.88
N VAL A 48 10.52 0.27 -10.55
CA VAL A 48 11.84 0.10 -9.92
C VAL A 48 12.24 1.36 -9.16
N ASN A 49 12.04 2.54 -9.74
CA ASN A 49 12.35 3.80 -9.07
C ASN A 49 11.48 4.02 -7.82
N ASN A 50 10.18 3.72 -7.90
CA ASN A 50 9.27 3.84 -6.75
C ASN A 50 9.64 2.87 -5.63
N VAL A 51 9.88 1.60 -5.94
CA VAL A 51 10.31 0.59 -4.96
C VAL A 51 11.63 0.99 -4.32
N LYS A 52 12.60 1.47 -5.12
CA LYS A 52 13.88 1.97 -4.59
C LYS A 52 13.68 3.13 -3.62
N GLN A 53 12.79 4.07 -3.92
CA GLN A 53 12.49 5.18 -3.01
C GLN A 53 11.85 4.70 -1.71
N LEU A 54 10.90 3.78 -1.78
CA LEU A 54 10.27 3.18 -0.59
C LEU A 54 11.31 2.48 0.30
N LEU A 55 12.14 1.62 -0.28
CA LEU A 55 13.17 0.86 0.45
C LEU A 55 14.26 1.74 1.06
N LEU A 56 14.56 2.89 0.45
CA LEU A 56 15.57 3.84 0.93
C LEU A 56 14.97 4.97 1.78
N THR A 57 13.71 4.85 2.20
CA THR A 57 13.09 5.82 3.10
C THR A 57 13.88 5.86 4.42
N PRO A 58 14.23 7.05 4.94
CA PRO A 58 14.95 7.15 6.21
C PRO A 58 14.19 6.51 7.38
N PRO A 59 14.83 5.63 8.17
CA PRO A 59 14.19 4.92 9.28
C PRO A 59 14.09 5.78 10.55
N VAL A 60 13.02 5.58 11.35
CA VAL A 60 12.84 6.19 12.68
C VAL A 60 13.21 5.18 13.78
N ARG A 61 14.52 4.96 13.98
CA ARG A 61 15.02 3.97 14.94
C ARG A 61 14.98 4.46 16.39
N GLY A 62 14.89 3.53 17.34
CA GLY A 62 15.03 3.83 18.78
C GLY A 62 13.84 4.58 19.37
N LYS A 63 12.66 4.48 18.75
CA LYS A 63 11.42 5.11 19.20
C LYS A 63 10.34 4.05 19.35
N ILE A 64 9.49 4.23 20.36
CA ILE A 64 8.24 3.48 20.50
C ILE A 64 7.24 4.08 19.54
N ILE A 65 6.68 3.25 18.66
CA ILE A 65 5.78 3.67 17.59
C ILE A 65 4.42 3.00 17.79
N LEU A 66 3.34 3.76 17.58
CA LEU A 66 1.99 3.22 17.52
C LEU A 66 1.53 3.20 16.06
N GLY A 67 1.41 2.01 15.49
CA GLY A 67 0.85 1.77 14.16
C GLY A 67 -0.66 1.77 14.17
N ILE A 68 -1.25 2.39 13.15
CA ILE A 68 -2.67 2.54 12.93
C ILE A 68 -2.98 2.07 11.50
N ASP A 69 -3.67 0.94 11.39
CA ASP A 69 -4.28 0.47 10.15
C ASP A 69 -5.73 0.99 10.09
N PRO A 70 -6.00 2.04 9.29
CA PRO A 70 -7.30 2.71 9.30
C PRO A 70 -8.40 1.84 8.67
N GLY A 71 -9.62 1.99 9.20
CA GLY A 71 -10.77 1.28 8.65
C GLY A 71 -12.11 1.79 9.18
N PHE A 72 -13.14 1.68 8.33
CA PHE A 72 -14.52 2.06 8.67
C PHE A 72 -15.22 0.94 9.46
N SER A 73 -15.93 0.03 8.79
CA SER A 73 -16.79 -0.99 9.41
C SER A 73 -16.03 -1.96 10.31
N HIS A 74 -14.81 -2.34 9.91
CA HIS A 74 -13.94 -3.24 10.66
C HIS A 74 -13.10 -2.54 11.74
N GLY A 75 -13.25 -1.22 11.89
CA GLY A 75 -12.47 -0.41 12.84
C GLY A 75 -11.03 -0.19 12.39
N CYS A 76 -10.36 0.71 13.12
CA CYS A 76 -8.94 0.98 12.97
C CYS A 76 -8.16 0.07 13.93
N LYS A 77 -7.19 -0.68 13.42
CA LYS A 77 -6.36 -1.58 14.23
C LYS A 77 -5.15 -0.84 14.71
N LEU A 78 -4.78 -1.09 15.96
CA LEU A 78 -3.70 -0.42 16.66
C LEU A 78 -2.66 -1.45 17.06
N ALA A 79 -1.39 -1.09 16.93
CA ALA A 79 -0.27 -1.87 17.46
C ALA A 79 0.81 -0.95 17.99
N VAL A 80 1.20 -1.12 19.25
CA VAL A 80 2.34 -0.43 19.84
C VAL A 80 3.55 -1.34 19.75
N ILE A 81 4.64 -0.84 19.16
CA ILE A 81 5.92 -1.54 19.08
C ILE A 81 6.98 -0.85 19.93
N SER A 82 7.88 -1.63 20.51
CA SER A 82 9.04 -1.16 21.27
C SER A 82 10.07 -0.48 20.36
N GLU A 83 11.09 0.12 20.97
CA GLU A 83 12.23 0.69 20.26
C GLU A 83 13.00 -0.32 19.41
N GLN A 84 12.85 -1.62 19.71
CA GLN A 84 13.45 -2.76 19.02
C GLN A 84 12.48 -3.44 18.04
N GLY A 85 11.21 -3.03 18.03
CA GLY A 85 10.18 -3.57 17.14
C GLY A 85 9.36 -4.74 17.73
N ASP A 86 9.51 -5.00 19.04
CA ASP A 86 8.69 -6.00 19.75
C ASP A 86 7.27 -5.48 19.96
N VAL A 87 6.27 -6.34 19.83
CA VAL A 87 4.88 -5.96 20.03
C VAL A 87 4.60 -5.82 21.53
N LEU A 88 4.19 -4.62 21.95
CA LEU A 88 3.86 -4.32 23.35
C LEU A 88 2.37 -4.49 23.63
N GLU A 89 1.53 -3.93 22.77
CA GLU A 89 0.07 -4.00 22.91
C GLU A 89 -0.62 -3.82 21.56
N THR A 90 -1.76 -4.47 21.39
CA THR A 90 -2.59 -4.37 20.18
C THR A 90 -4.03 -4.09 20.57
N GLY A 91 -4.78 -3.44 19.67
CA GLY A 91 -6.19 -3.17 19.91
C GLY A 91 -6.95 -2.83 18.64
N VAL A 92 -8.26 -2.64 18.79
CA VAL A 92 -9.13 -2.17 17.71
C VAL A 92 -10.02 -1.08 18.26
N ILE A 93 -10.11 0.04 17.53
CA ILE A 93 -10.98 1.17 17.86
C ILE A 93 -11.94 1.44 16.71
N TYR A 94 -13.03 2.14 16.99
CA TYR A 94 -14.09 2.43 16.01
C TYR A 94 -14.44 3.92 15.97
N PRO A 95 -13.47 4.81 15.64
CA PRO A 95 -13.67 6.26 15.69
C PRO A 95 -14.67 6.75 14.64
N HIS A 96 -14.87 5.99 13.55
CA HIS A 96 -15.69 6.37 12.40
C HIS A 96 -17.12 5.84 12.44
N ARG A 97 -17.56 5.25 13.55
CA ARG A 97 -18.97 4.90 13.73
C ARG A 97 -19.77 6.17 14.01
N ASN A 98 -20.97 6.30 13.45
CA ASN A 98 -21.91 7.40 13.70
C ASN A 98 -22.54 7.33 15.11
N ILE A 99 -21.72 7.11 16.14
CA ILE A 99 -22.12 6.99 17.54
C ILE A 99 -21.07 7.75 18.36
N GLU A 100 -21.49 8.81 19.05
CA GLU A 100 -20.59 9.66 19.85
C GLU A 100 -19.83 8.87 20.93
N LYS A 101 -20.50 7.90 21.57
CA LYS A 101 -19.89 7.00 22.54
C LYS A 101 -18.68 6.25 21.95
N ALA A 102 -18.79 5.74 20.73
CA ALA A 102 -17.71 5.00 20.07
C ALA A 102 -16.51 5.90 19.74
N TYR A 103 -16.77 7.16 19.36
CA TYR A 103 -15.72 8.16 19.15
C TYR A 103 -14.95 8.43 20.45
N ASN A 104 -15.65 8.70 21.55
CA ASN A 104 -15.03 9.01 22.85
C ASN A 104 -14.29 7.80 23.44
N GLU A 105 -14.84 6.58 23.31
CA GLU A 105 -14.14 5.35 23.71
C GLU A 105 -12.86 5.15 22.89
N SER A 106 -12.91 5.36 21.57
CA SER A 106 -11.75 5.26 20.68
C SER A 106 -10.67 6.29 21.04
N ALA A 107 -11.07 7.53 21.37
CA ALA A 107 -10.16 8.57 21.82
C ALA A 107 -9.47 8.20 23.13
N ASN A 108 -10.23 7.71 24.12
CA ASN A 108 -9.68 7.28 25.41
C ASN A 108 -8.70 6.12 25.25
N VAL A 109 -9.03 5.12 24.43
CA VAL A 109 -8.13 3.99 24.16
C VAL A 109 -6.82 4.48 23.51
N LEU A 110 -6.90 5.33 22.50
CA LEU A 110 -5.71 5.86 21.83
C LEU A 110 -4.85 6.69 22.78
N VAL A 111 -5.46 7.60 23.55
CA VAL A 111 -4.76 8.41 24.56
C VAL A 111 -4.08 7.52 25.60
N ASN A 112 -4.80 6.52 26.12
CA ASN A 112 -4.25 5.60 27.12
C ASN A 112 -3.04 4.81 26.59
N LEU A 113 -3.08 4.34 25.34
CA LEU A 113 -1.95 3.63 24.73
C LEU A 113 -0.74 4.56 24.56
N VAL A 114 -0.98 5.78 24.07
CA VAL A 114 0.07 6.78 23.86
C VAL A 114 0.70 7.19 25.19
N THR A 115 -0.08 7.46 26.24
CA THR A 115 0.45 7.87 27.55
C THR A 115 1.14 6.72 28.28
N LYS A 116 0.55 5.51 28.26
CA LYS A 116 1.12 4.32 28.90
C LYS A 116 2.50 3.96 28.37
N TYR A 117 2.68 3.98 27.05
CA TYR A 117 3.94 3.59 26.40
C TYR A 117 4.82 4.78 26.00
N LYS A 118 4.35 6.01 26.19
CA LYS A 118 5.02 7.24 25.70
C LYS A 118 5.31 7.17 24.20
N ALA A 119 4.38 6.61 23.43
CA ALA A 119 4.48 6.45 21.98
C ALA A 119 4.18 7.79 21.28
N THR A 120 5.18 8.66 21.17
CA THR A 120 5.02 10.02 20.62
C THR A 120 4.92 10.07 19.10
N ILE A 121 5.16 8.95 18.41
CA ILE A 121 5.13 8.86 16.94
C ILE A 121 4.07 7.84 16.53
N LEU A 122 3.07 8.30 15.79
CA LEU A 122 2.00 7.47 15.25
C LEU A 122 2.27 7.18 13.77
N ALA A 123 2.27 5.91 13.38
CA ALA A 123 2.37 5.48 11.98
C ALA A 123 0.96 5.20 11.44
N LEU A 124 0.47 6.04 10.52
CA LEU A 124 -0.87 5.91 9.94
C LEU A 124 -0.77 5.31 8.53
N GLY A 125 -1.43 4.17 8.30
CA GLY A 125 -1.56 3.57 6.96
C GLY A 125 -2.28 4.50 5.98
N ASN A 126 -1.84 4.50 4.72
CA ASN A 126 -2.33 5.39 3.68
C ASN A 126 -3.54 4.87 2.87
N ALA A 127 -4.22 3.80 3.30
CA ALA A 127 -5.39 3.31 2.55
C ALA A 127 -6.73 3.84 3.08
N THR A 128 -7.71 2.95 3.15
CA THR A 128 -9.12 3.28 3.36
C THR A 128 -9.31 3.94 4.72
N ALA A 129 -10.09 5.02 4.79
CA ALA A 129 -10.30 5.81 6.00
C ALA A 129 -9.05 6.53 6.54
N CYS A 130 -7.94 6.61 5.80
CA CYS A 130 -6.73 7.34 6.21
C CYS A 130 -7.06 8.79 6.56
N ARG A 131 -7.78 9.51 5.68
CA ARG A 131 -8.11 10.93 5.87
C ARG A 131 -8.98 11.17 7.10
N GLU A 132 -10.00 10.34 7.31
CA GLU A 132 -10.89 10.43 8.46
C GLU A 132 -10.14 10.13 9.76
N THR A 133 -9.24 9.14 9.73
CA THR A 133 -8.38 8.79 10.87
C THR A 133 -7.37 9.88 11.17
N GLU A 134 -6.81 10.51 10.14
CA GLU A 134 -5.93 11.67 10.23
C GLU A 134 -6.66 12.85 10.90
N MET A 135 -7.90 13.14 10.48
CA MET A 135 -8.72 14.19 11.11
C MET A 135 -9.02 13.89 12.58
N PHE A 136 -9.30 12.63 12.91
CA PHE A 136 -9.50 12.16 14.28
C PHE A 136 -8.24 12.38 15.14
N ILE A 137 -7.07 11.95 14.66
CA ILE A 137 -5.77 12.13 15.35
C ILE A 137 -5.46 13.61 15.51
N ASN A 138 -5.58 14.41 14.45
CA ASN A 138 -5.34 15.85 14.49
C ASN A 138 -6.23 16.58 15.50
N LYS A 139 -7.50 16.15 15.64
CA LYS A 139 -8.41 16.73 16.62
C LYS A 139 -7.92 16.44 18.04
N LEU A 140 -7.43 15.24 18.32
CA LEU A 140 -6.88 14.85 19.63
C LEU A 140 -5.58 15.59 19.97
N ILE A 141 -4.70 15.77 18.97
CA ILE A 141 -3.47 16.55 19.12
C ILE A 141 -3.82 18.00 19.47
N LYS A 142 -4.74 18.63 18.71
CA LYS A 142 -5.16 20.02 18.92
C LYS A 142 -5.90 20.25 20.25
N SER A 143 -6.59 19.24 20.77
CA SER A 143 -7.27 19.32 22.06
C SER A 143 -6.36 19.07 23.27
N ASN A 144 -5.04 18.92 23.07
CA ASN A 144 -4.09 18.58 24.14
C ASN A 144 -4.50 17.31 24.92
N SER A 145 -5.13 16.35 24.24
CA SER A 145 -5.59 15.10 24.86
C SER A 145 -4.45 14.21 25.34
N PHE A 146 -3.23 14.42 24.85
CA PHE A 146 -2.04 13.63 25.18
C PHE A 146 -1.18 14.26 26.30
N GLU A 147 -1.80 15.11 27.13
CA GLU A 147 -1.15 15.78 28.26
C GLU A 147 0.08 16.61 27.84
N SER A 148 1.28 16.24 28.32
CA SER A 148 2.56 16.92 28.06
C SER A 148 3.39 16.23 26.95
N LEU A 149 2.85 15.20 26.30
CA LEU A 149 3.54 14.49 25.23
C LEU A 149 3.37 15.23 23.90
N ASP A 150 4.50 15.50 23.24
CA ASP A 150 4.52 16.03 21.87
C ASP A 150 4.27 14.88 20.89
N VAL A 151 3.00 14.70 20.51
CA VAL A 151 2.56 13.61 19.64
C VAL A 151 2.51 14.08 18.19
N SER A 152 3.19 13.33 17.32
CA SER A 152 3.21 13.54 15.88
C SER A 152 2.77 12.26 15.16
N TYR A 153 2.33 12.39 13.92
CA TYR A 153 2.02 11.24 13.06
C TYR A 153 2.75 11.35 11.73
N ALA A 154 3.03 10.19 11.14
CA ALA A 154 3.54 10.06 9.79
C ALA A 154 2.61 9.14 9.00
N ILE A 155 2.31 9.52 7.76
CA ILE A 155 1.59 8.66 6.83
C ILE A 155 2.60 7.67 6.24
N VAL A 156 2.28 6.39 6.32
CA VAL A 156 3.12 5.28 5.91
C VAL A 156 2.41 4.52 4.80
N ASP A 157 3.17 4.14 3.78
CA ASP A 157 2.63 3.26 2.75
C ASP A 157 2.30 1.89 3.33
N GLU A 158 1.05 1.47 3.24
CA GLU A 158 0.58 0.16 3.72
C GLU A 158 0.52 -0.89 2.61
N SER A 159 0.97 -0.57 1.39
CA SER A 159 0.93 -1.47 0.24
C SER A 159 1.62 -2.80 0.58
N GLY A 160 0.89 -3.90 0.45
CA GLY A 160 1.38 -5.24 0.79
C GLY A 160 1.36 -5.61 2.28
N ALA A 161 0.92 -4.73 3.20
CA ALA A 161 0.78 -5.08 4.62
C ALA A 161 -0.29 -6.17 4.82
N SER A 162 -1.35 -6.15 4.02
CA SER A 162 -2.39 -7.19 3.98
C SER A 162 -1.90 -8.51 3.38
N ILE A 163 -0.98 -8.46 2.41
CA ILE A 163 -0.33 -9.65 1.84
C ILE A 163 0.56 -10.28 2.91
N TYR A 164 1.38 -9.46 3.58
CA TYR A 164 2.21 -9.90 4.68
C TYR A 164 1.39 -10.53 5.79
N SER A 165 0.33 -9.88 6.28
CA SER A 165 -0.45 -10.40 7.42
C SER A 165 -1.15 -11.74 7.16
N CYS A 166 -1.39 -12.07 5.89
CA CYS A 166 -1.96 -13.36 5.48
C CYS A 166 -0.89 -14.45 5.22
N SER A 167 0.39 -14.07 5.18
CA SER A 167 1.51 -14.95 4.81
C SER A 167 1.82 -16.02 5.86
N PRO A 168 2.39 -17.17 5.47
CA PRO A 168 2.93 -18.15 6.40
C PRO A 168 3.99 -17.57 7.35
N GLU A 169 4.83 -16.66 6.86
CA GLU A 169 5.89 -15.98 7.60
C GLU A 169 5.30 -15.16 8.75
N ALA A 170 4.28 -14.35 8.49
CA ALA A 170 3.56 -13.61 9.52
C ALA A 170 2.90 -14.53 10.56
N LYS A 171 2.32 -15.67 10.13
CA LYS A 171 1.76 -16.67 11.06
C LYS A 171 2.84 -17.32 11.93
N SER A 172 4.05 -17.50 11.40
CA SER A 172 5.19 -18.01 12.17
C SER A 172 5.71 -16.97 13.17
N GLU A 173 5.74 -15.68 12.78
CA GLU A 173 6.19 -14.60 13.65
C GLU A 173 5.17 -14.30 14.76
N PHE A 174 3.87 -14.36 14.43
CA PHE A 174 2.77 -14.06 15.35
C PHE A 174 1.70 -15.16 15.42
N PRO A 175 1.99 -16.34 15.97
CA PRO A 175 1.07 -17.49 15.94
C PRO A 175 -0.26 -17.29 16.67
N LYS A 176 -0.32 -16.31 17.58
CA LYS A 176 -1.47 -16.06 18.46
C LYS A 176 -2.23 -14.77 18.13
N LEU A 177 -1.77 -13.98 17.16
CA LEU A 177 -2.41 -12.72 16.79
C LEU A 177 -3.33 -12.89 15.58
N ASP A 178 -4.42 -12.13 15.57
CA ASP A 178 -5.29 -12.02 14.41
C ASP A 178 -4.56 -11.30 13.26
N MET A 179 -4.77 -11.78 12.02
CA MET A 179 -4.18 -11.20 10.82
C MET A 179 -4.43 -9.68 10.68
N ASN A 180 -5.57 -9.18 11.14
CA ASN A 180 -5.89 -7.74 11.08
C ASN A 180 -5.08 -6.90 12.06
N LEU A 181 -4.51 -7.50 13.11
CA LEU A 181 -3.63 -6.80 14.05
C LEU A 181 -2.19 -6.80 13.54
N ILE A 182 -1.81 -7.83 12.77
CA ILE A 182 -0.48 -7.94 12.16
C ILE A 182 -0.24 -6.84 11.12
N SER A 183 -1.28 -6.39 10.39
CA SER A 183 -1.16 -5.25 9.47
C SER A 183 -0.74 -3.97 10.19
N ALA A 184 -1.33 -3.66 11.34
CA ALA A 184 -0.96 -2.50 12.15
C ALA A 184 0.48 -2.60 12.68
N ILE A 185 0.93 -3.82 13.05
CA ILE A 185 2.34 -4.07 13.42
C ILE A 185 3.27 -3.77 12.24
N SER A 186 2.92 -4.23 11.03
CA SER A 186 3.73 -3.97 9.84
C SER A 186 3.81 -2.48 9.52
N ILE A 187 2.71 -1.73 9.63
CA ILE A 187 2.71 -0.27 9.45
C ILE A 187 3.65 0.42 10.44
N ALA A 188 3.62 0.02 11.73
CA ALA A 188 4.51 0.58 12.74
C ALA A 188 5.99 0.30 12.42
N ARG A 189 6.30 -0.95 12.06
CA ARG A 189 7.67 -1.39 11.74
C ARG A 189 8.21 -0.79 10.45
N ARG A 190 7.35 -0.51 9.45
CA ARG A 190 7.74 0.22 8.24
C ARG A 190 8.23 1.62 8.56
N LEU A 191 7.64 2.32 9.52
CA LEU A 191 8.16 3.63 9.93
C LEU A 191 9.49 3.50 10.69
N GLN A 192 9.64 2.44 11.48
CA GLN A 192 10.84 2.16 12.25
C GLN A 192 12.04 1.81 11.36
N ASP A 193 11.86 0.89 10.41
CA ASP A 193 12.85 0.45 9.42
C ASP A 193 12.15 -0.05 8.14
N PRO A 194 11.93 0.85 7.16
CA PRO A 194 11.22 0.51 5.92
C PRO A 194 11.85 -0.67 5.18
N LEU A 195 13.17 -0.70 5.08
CA LEU A 195 13.90 -1.74 4.36
C LEU A 195 13.69 -3.11 5.02
N ALA A 196 13.86 -3.21 6.34
CA ALA A 196 13.76 -4.47 7.06
C ALA A 196 12.34 -5.06 7.05
N GLU A 197 11.32 -4.21 6.98
CA GLU A 197 9.93 -4.65 6.96
C GLU A 197 9.43 -4.95 5.54
N LEU A 198 9.76 -4.13 4.54
CA LEU A 198 9.30 -4.32 3.15
C LEU A 198 9.89 -5.56 2.46
N VAL A 199 11.09 -6.00 2.86
CA VAL A 199 11.72 -7.23 2.30
C VAL A 199 10.99 -8.52 2.70
N LYS A 200 10.07 -8.46 3.67
CA LYS A 200 9.23 -9.61 4.07
C LYS A 200 8.11 -9.91 3.07
N ILE A 201 7.89 -9.03 2.09
CA ILE A 201 6.83 -9.13 1.10
C ILE A 201 7.45 -9.51 -0.23
N GLU A 202 6.87 -10.50 -0.91
CA GLU A 202 7.30 -10.84 -2.26
C GLU A 202 7.08 -9.65 -3.21
N PRO A 203 8.12 -9.19 -3.92
CA PRO A 203 7.97 -8.13 -4.90
C PRO A 203 7.20 -8.66 -6.12
N ASN A 204 5.93 -8.27 -6.24
CA ASN A 204 5.12 -8.57 -7.41
C ASN A 204 5.47 -7.57 -8.54
N ILE A 205 5.78 -8.12 -9.72
CA ILE A 205 5.99 -7.38 -10.99
C ILE A 205 4.64 -7.17 -11.68
#